data_AF-A0A1X0M488-F1
#
_entry.id   AF-A0A1X0M488-F1
#
_cell.length_a   1.000
_cell.length_b   1.000
_cell.length_c   1.000
_cell.angle_alpha   90.00
_cell.angle_beta   90.00
_cell.angle_gamma   90.00
#
_symmetry.space_group_name_H-M   'P 1'
#
loop_
_entity.id
_entity.type
_entity.pdbx_description
1 polymer ?
#
loop_
_entity_poly.entity_id
_entity_poly.type
_entity_poly.pdbx_seq_one_letter_code
_entity_poly.pdbx_strand_id
1 'polypeptide(L)'
;MSAKALIIVDVQNDFCEGGALAVDGGAAVAGAVNDFVNSHEYDAVVATRDFHIDPGAHFSENPDFIDSWPVHCVVGTAGAEFHPAFDASVAGSAIFSKGAYSAAYSGFEGAAEDGTTLEDWLRAHEITDVDVIGIATDHCVKATAVDAARAGFATTVLLPFTAGVSTATIESALVQMREAGVQLIGRDEASSQEDSNAGEPPRESSVDVSDVGIH
;
A
#
# COMPACT_ATOMS: atom_id res chain seq x y z
N MET A 1 -4.06 25.19 -10.32
CA MET A 1 -4.05 23.83 -10.91
C MET A 1 -3.59 22.91 -9.79
N SER A 2 -4.23 21.77 -9.57
CA SER A 2 -3.69 20.76 -8.65
C SER A 2 -2.43 20.19 -9.27
N ALA A 3 -1.31 20.20 -8.56
CA ALA A 3 -0.12 19.46 -8.96
C ALA A 3 -0.11 18.13 -8.21
N LYS A 4 0.13 17.03 -8.92
CA LYS A 4 -0.02 15.68 -8.40
C LYS A 4 1.29 14.90 -8.49
N ALA A 5 1.67 14.25 -7.38
CA ALA A 5 2.78 13.32 -7.34
C ALA A 5 2.32 11.86 -7.21
N LEU A 6 3.10 10.93 -7.77
CA LEU A 6 3.04 9.51 -7.44
C LEU A 6 4.16 9.16 -6.46
N ILE A 7 3.82 8.47 -5.37
CA ILE A 7 4.76 7.94 -4.38
C ILE A 7 4.80 6.41 -4.52
N ILE A 8 5.94 5.89 -4.95
CA ILE A 8 6.21 4.46 -5.12
C ILE A 8 6.92 3.95 -3.86
N VAL A 9 6.21 3.21 -3.03
CA VAL A 9 6.70 2.81 -1.71
C VAL A 9 7.44 1.48 -1.78
N ASP A 10 8.72 1.50 -1.42
CA ASP A 10 9.54 0.35 -1.02
C ASP A 10 9.46 -0.87 -1.97
N VAL A 11 9.55 -0.65 -3.29
CA VAL A 11 9.58 -1.74 -4.30
C VAL A 11 10.99 -2.34 -4.37
N GLN A 12 11.42 -2.96 -3.27
CA GLN A 12 12.76 -3.50 -3.06
C GLN A 12 12.79 -5.04 -3.09
N ASN A 13 13.97 -5.59 -3.33
CA ASN A 13 14.18 -7.04 -3.42
C ASN A 13 13.73 -7.78 -2.16
N ASP A 14 14.05 -7.27 -0.97
CA ASP A 14 13.71 -7.97 0.27
C ASP A 14 12.20 -8.06 0.53
N PHE A 15 11.39 -7.21 -0.10
CA PHE A 15 9.93 -7.23 0.03
C PHE A 15 9.22 -8.00 -1.10
N CYS A 16 9.99 -8.56 -2.04
CA CYS A 16 9.48 -9.39 -3.13
C CYS A 16 9.85 -10.87 -2.92
N GLU A 17 9.24 -11.76 -3.70
CA GLU A 17 9.46 -13.21 -3.59
C GLU A 17 10.95 -13.57 -3.70
N GLY A 18 11.45 -14.30 -2.69
CA GLY A 18 12.87 -14.66 -2.55
C GLY A 18 13.69 -13.71 -1.68
N GLY A 19 13.13 -12.56 -1.30
CA GLY A 19 13.68 -11.61 -0.34
C GLY A 19 13.56 -12.05 1.12
N ALA A 20 14.26 -11.35 2.02
CA ALA A 20 14.30 -11.67 3.44
C ALA A 20 12.96 -11.42 4.18
N LEU A 21 12.12 -10.52 3.67
CA LEU A 21 10.81 -10.16 4.20
C LEU A 21 9.77 -10.10 3.07
N ALA A 22 9.75 -11.16 2.26
CA ALA A 22 8.95 -11.25 1.05
C ALA A 22 7.44 -11.06 1.33
N VAL A 23 6.78 -10.26 0.49
CA VAL A 23 5.33 -10.11 0.44
C VAL A 23 4.82 -10.78 -0.84
N ASP A 24 3.87 -11.70 -0.70
CA ASP A 24 3.26 -12.38 -1.84
C ASP A 24 2.64 -11.37 -2.81
N GLY A 25 3.01 -11.44 -4.09
CA GLY A 25 2.61 -10.49 -5.12
C GLY A 25 3.53 -9.28 -5.27
N GLY A 26 4.59 -9.15 -4.46
CA GLY A 26 5.55 -8.05 -4.54
C GLY A 26 6.22 -7.92 -5.90
N ALA A 27 6.68 -9.04 -6.49
CA ALA A 27 7.28 -9.02 -7.83
C ALA A 27 6.28 -8.63 -8.93
N ALA A 28 4.99 -8.99 -8.75
CA ALA A 28 3.94 -8.59 -9.68
C ALA A 28 3.68 -7.08 -9.62
N VAL A 29 3.65 -6.49 -8.42
CA VAL A 29 3.59 -5.04 -8.24
C VAL A 29 4.79 -4.38 -8.90
N ALA A 30 6.01 -4.87 -8.66
CA ALA A 30 7.23 -4.31 -9.26
C ALA A 30 7.17 -4.25 -10.79
N GLY A 31 6.66 -5.31 -11.44
CA GLY A 31 6.48 -5.33 -12.90
C GLY A 31 5.38 -4.40 -13.41
N ALA A 32 4.32 -4.18 -12.63
CA ALA A 32 3.19 -3.35 -13.02
C ALA A 32 3.46 -1.83 -12.90
N VAL A 33 4.37 -1.43 -12.00
CA VAL A 33 4.67 -0.01 -11.72
C VAL A 33 5.14 0.73 -12.98
N ASN A 34 6.03 0.14 -13.79
CA ASN A 34 6.59 0.82 -14.96
C ASN A 34 5.49 1.17 -15.99
N ASP A 35 4.63 0.19 -16.30
CA ASP A 35 3.53 0.38 -17.26
C ASP A 35 2.52 1.40 -16.73
N PHE A 36 2.26 1.39 -15.43
CA PHE A 36 1.40 2.38 -14.78
C PHE A 36 1.97 3.78 -14.93
N VAL A 37 3.23 4.00 -14.55
CA VAL A 37 3.87 5.33 -14.65
C VAL A 37 3.91 5.82 -16.10
N ASN A 38 4.23 4.95 -17.06
CA ASN A 38 4.30 5.33 -18.47
C ASN A 38 2.93 5.63 -19.12
N SER A 39 1.83 5.21 -18.49
CA SER A 39 0.47 5.42 -19.01
C SER A 39 -0.30 6.57 -18.33
N HIS A 40 0.30 7.21 -17.32
CA HIS A 40 -0.34 8.26 -16.54
C HIS A 40 0.54 9.52 -16.51
N GLU A 41 -0.09 10.69 -16.47
CA GLU A 41 0.61 11.96 -16.32
C GLU A 41 0.65 12.36 -14.84
N TYR A 42 1.86 12.52 -14.31
CA TYR A 42 2.14 13.05 -12.98
C TYR A 42 3.10 14.23 -13.09
N ASP A 43 2.93 15.25 -12.24
CA ASP A 43 3.87 16.37 -12.16
C ASP A 43 5.19 15.94 -11.50
N ALA A 44 5.15 14.91 -10.65
CA ALA A 44 6.31 14.30 -10.02
C ALA A 44 6.11 12.79 -9.78
N VAL A 45 7.18 12.02 -9.91
CA VAL A 45 7.20 10.60 -9.52
C VAL A 45 8.40 10.36 -8.63
N VAL A 46 8.13 9.95 -7.40
CA VAL A 46 9.15 9.72 -6.37
C VAL A 46 9.06 8.28 -5.85
N ALA A 47 10.17 7.79 -5.31
CA ALA A 47 10.21 6.49 -4.65
C ALA A 47 10.71 6.60 -3.21
N THR A 48 10.27 5.69 -2.36
CA THR A 48 10.90 5.47 -1.05
C THR A 48 11.64 4.15 -1.02
N ARG A 49 12.57 4.03 -0.08
CA ARG A 49 13.21 2.76 0.24
C ARG A 49 13.51 2.67 1.74
N ASP A 50 13.34 1.48 2.29
CA ASP A 50 13.99 1.12 3.55
C ASP A 50 15.49 0.97 3.34
N PHE A 51 16.28 1.52 4.26
CA PHE A 51 17.72 1.62 4.10
C PHE A 51 18.44 1.55 5.45
N HIS A 52 18.49 0.34 6.02
CA HIS A 52 18.92 0.10 7.39
C HIS A 52 20.44 -0.04 7.53
N ILE A 53 21.05 0.77 8.40
CA ILE A 53 22.47 0.64 8.80
C ILE A 53 22.54 -0.17 10.10
N ASP A 54 21.85 0.29 11.14
CA ASP A 54 21.72 -0.39 12.43
C ASP A 54 20.44 0.08 13.13
N PRO A 55 19.27 -0.52 12.83
CA PRO A 55 17.99 -0.08 13.37
C PRO A 55 17.69 -0.67 14.77
N GLY A 56 18.68 -1.32 15.41
CA GLY A 56 18.56 -1.87 16.76
C GLY A 56 17.45 -2.92 16.88
N ALA A 57 16.50 -2.67 17.80
CA ALA A 57 15.42 -3.61 18.14
C ALA A 57 14.44 -3.90 16.99
N HIS A 58 14.50 -3.13 15.90
CA HIS A 58 13.76 -3.41 14.67
C HIS A 58 14.12 -4.78 14.09
N PHE A 59 15.37 -5.23 14.25
CA PHE A 59 15.80 -6.55 13.80
C PHE A 59 15.79 -7.58 14.94
N SER A 60 15.23 -8.75 14.65
CA SER A 60 15.15 -9.88 15.56
C SER A 60 15.34 -11.21 14.81
N GLU A 61 16.03 -12.17 15.45
CA GLU A 61 16.07 -13.56 14.98
C GLU A 61 14.73 -14.29 15.20
N ASN A 62 13.89 -13.78 16.11
CA ASN A 62 12.55 -14.28 16.40
C ASN A 62 11.57 -13.09 16.33
N PRO A 63 11.30 -12.58 15.12
CA PRO A 63 10.44 -11.42 14.93
C PRO A 63 8.99 -11.74 15.30
N ASP A 64 8.31 -10.75 15.84
CA ASP A 64 6.87 -10.81 16.13
C ASP A 64 6.01 -10.33 14.96
N PHE A 65 6.63 -9.74 13.93
CA PHE A 65 5.98 -9.18 12.74
C PHE A 65 4.99 -8.05 13.08
N ILE A 66 5.18 -7.40 14.23
CA ILE A 66 4.42 -6.24 14.67
C ILE A 66 5.37 -5.05 14.79
N ASP A 67 6.37 -5.16 15.67
CA ASP A 67 7.38 -4.12 15.90
C ASP A 67 8.82 -4.62 15.70
N SER A 68 8.99 -5.92 15.44
CA SER A 68 10.27 -6.54 15.13
C SER A 68 10.20 -7.45 13.90
N TRP A 69 11.29 -7.47 13.13
CA TRP A 69 11.37 -8.03 11.78
C TRP A 69 12.64 -8.86 11.59
N PRO A 70 12.68 -9.81 10.63
CA PRO A 70 13.94 -10.39 10.22
C PRO A 70 14.86 -9.30 9.64
N VAL A 71 16.17 -9.54 9.56
CA VAL A 71 17.10 -8.60 8.91
C VAL A 71 16.70 -8.42 7.44
N HIS A 72 16.46 -7.18 7.02
CA HIS A 72 16.04 -6.81 5.66
C HIS A 72 16.61 -5.44 5.29
N CYS A 73 16.64 -5.13 3.99
CA CYS A 73 16.98 -3.81 3.42
C CYS A 73 18.26 -3.19 4.00
N VAL A 74 19.25 -4.03 4.32
CA VAL A 74 20.53 -3.58 4.87
C VAL A 74 21.34 -2.85 3.81
N VAL A 75 21.86 -1.68 4.15
CA VAL A 75 22.66 -0.85 3.23
C VAL A 75 23.81 -1.65 2.59
N GLY A 76 23.91 -1.56 1.27
CA GLY A 76 24.96 -2.22 0.49
C GLY A 76 24.70 -3.71 0.19
N THR A 77 23.55 -4.24 0.57
CA THR A 77 23.11 -5.59 0.19
C THR A 77 22.18 -5.55 -1.03
N ALA A 78 22.11 -6.66 -1.77
CA ALA A 78 21.15 -6.80 -2.86
C ALA A 78 19.70 -6.67 -2.38
N GLY A 79 19.39 -7.09 -1.14
CA GLY A 79 18.05 -6.98 -0.56
C GLY A 79 17.52 -5.54 -0.49
N ALA A 80 18.41 -4.57 -0.28
CA ALA A 80 18.08 -3.14 -0.23
C ALA A 80 17.95 -2.48 -1.60
N GLU A 81 18.36 -3.14 -2.68
CA GLU A 81 18.20 -2.60 -4.04
C GLU A 81 16.74 -2.67 -4.48
N PHE A 82 16.35 -1.77 -5.39
CA PHE A 82 15.05 -1.87 -6.04
C PHE A 82 14.93 -3.18 -6.81
N HIS A 83 13.72 -3.73 -6.84
CA HIS A 83 13.45 -4.98 -7.54
C HIS A 83 13.77 -4.83 -9.05
N PRO A 84 14.44 -5.78 -9.71
CA PRO A 84 14.91 -5.63 -11.10
C PRO A 84 13.78 -5.45 -12.13
N ALA A 85 12.55 -5.83 -11.78
CA ALA A 85 11.39 -5.57 -12.61
C ALA A 85 10.87 -4.12 -12.52
N PHE A 86 11.32 -3.34 -11.52
CA PHE A 86 11.00 -1.93 -11.36
C PHE A 86 12.17 -1.07 -11.87
N ASP A 87 11.91 -0.30 -12.93
CA ASP A 87 12.89 0.66 -13.46
C ASP A 87 12.86 1.92 -12.62
N ALA A 88 13.76 2.02 -11.63
CA ALA A 88 13.82 3.17 -10.73
C ALA A 88 14.05 4.52 -11.43
N SER A 89 14.47 4.53 -12.72
CA SER A 89 14.57 5.79 -13.47
C SER A 89 13.22 6.44 -13.76
N VAL A 90 12.11 5.68 -13.68
CA VAL A 90 10.75 6.24 -13.77
C VAL A 90 10.40 7.05 -12.52
N ALA A 91 11.03 6.77 -11.37
CA ALA A 91 11.03 7.64 -10.19
C ALA A 91 12.07 8.76 -10.34
N GLY A 92 12.02 9.44 -11.49
CA GLY A 92 13.04 10.38 -11.94
C GLY A 92 13.11 11.69 -11.15
N SER A 93 12.18 11.94 -10.24
CA SER A 93 12.15 13.18 -9.45
C SER A 93 13.01 13.12 -8.19
N ALA A 94 12.89 12.05 -7.38
CA ALA A 94 13.66 11.86 -6.15
C ALA A 94 13.47 10.46 -5.54
N ILE A 95 14.45 10.01 -4.75
CA ILE A 95 14.38 8.81 -3.90
C ILE A 95 14.60 9.21 -2.44
N PHE A 96 13.71 8.76 -1.56
CA PHE A 96 13.75 9.05 -0.13
C PHE A 96 14.09 7.79 0.66
N SER A 97 15.19 7.83 1.41
CA SER A 97 15.64 6.70 2.24
C SER A 97 15.17 6.89 3.68
N LYS A 98 14.62 5.84 4.28
CA LYS A 98 14.15 5.84 5.68
C LYS A 98 14.79 4.71 6.48
N GLY A 99 14.76 4.84 7.81
CA GLY A 99 15.09 3.75 8.73
C GLY A 99 16.58 3.51 9.01
N ALA A 100 17.48 4.45 8.72
CA ALA A 100 18.93 4.22 8.86
C ALA A 100 19.37 3.70 10.25
N TYR A 101 18.82 4.28 11.32
CA TYR A 101 19.20 3.97 12.71
C TYR A 101 18.00 3.72 13.64
N SER A 102 16.81 3.52 13.07
CA SER A 102 15.56 3.23 13.79
C SER A 102 14.58 2.54 12.86
N ALA A 103 13.51 1.97 13.41
CA ALA A 103 12.35 1.60 12.61
C ALA A 103 11.79 2.86 11.91
N ALA A 104 11.34 2.71 10.66
CA ALA A 104 10.63 3.74 9.92
C ALA A 104 9.64 3.07 8.95
N TYR A 105 8.40 3.52 8.96
CA TYR A 105 7.34 2.91 8.15
C TYR A 105 6.83 3.90 7.09
N SER A 106 6.66 5.16 7.47
CA SER A 106 6.15 6.19 6.58
C SER A 106 7.25 6.74 5.69
N GLY A 107 6.95 6.92 4.40
CA GLY A 107 7.83 7.65 3.48
C GLY A 107 8.12 9.08 3.92
N PHE A 108 7.25 9.66 4.76
CA PHE A 108 7.44 10.99 5.37
C PHE A 108 8.56 11.03 6.42
N GLU A 109 9.02 9.86 6.89
CA GLU A 109 10.23 9.73 7.72
C GLU A 109 11.51 9.67 6.87
N GLY A 110 11.36 9.57 5.54
CA GLY A 110 12.45 9.46 4.60
C GLY A 110 13.02 10.81 4.16
N ALA A 111 14.30 10.80 3.82
CA ALA A 111 15.00 11.95 3.26
C ALA A 111 15.77 11.59 1.99
N ALA A 112 15.91 12.57 1.10
CA ALA A 112 16.81 12.51 -0.05
C ALA A 112 18.28 12.59 0.40
N GLU A 113 19.22 12.39 -0.52
CA GLU A 113 20.67 12.39 -0.22
C GLU A 113 21.15 13.73 0.38
N ASP A 114 20.52 14.84 0.01
CA ASP A 114 20.82 16.17 0.54
C ASP A 114 20.13 16.46 1.90
N GLY A 115 19.37 15.50 2.45
CA GLY A 115 18.65 15.62 3.71
C GLY A 115 17.24 16.22 3.58
N THR A 116 16.79 16.59 2.38
CA THR A 116 15.43 17.09 2.15
C THR A 116 14.40 15.99 2.45
N THR A 117 13.45 16.26 3.34
CA THR A 117 12.37 15.30 3.67
C THR A 117 11.39 15.18 2.50
N LEU A 118 10.65 14.06 2.44
CA LEU A 118 9.59 13.89 1.44
C LEU A 118 8.55 15.02 1.50
N GLU A 119 8.12 15.42 2.71
CA GLU A 119 7.14 16.50 2.85
C GLU A 119 7.67 17.83 2.31
N ASP A 120 8.88 18.22 2.74
CA ASP A 120 9.49 19.48 2.30
C ASP A 120 9.68 19.50 0.78
N TRP A 121 10.09 18.36 0.21
CA TRP A 121 10.23 18.21 -1.23
C TRP A 121 8.90 18.38 -1.95
N LEU A 122 7.84 17.69 -1.52
CA LEU A 122 6.50 17.80 -2.12
C LEU A 122 5.98 19.25 -2.06
N ARG A 123 6.17 19.93 -0.92
CA ARG A 123 5.79 21.33 -0.73
C ARG A 123 6.57 22.28 -1.63
N ALA A 124 7.87 22.08 -1.76
CA ALA A 124 8.73 22.90 -2.62
C ALA A 124 8.35 22.78 -4.11
N HIS A 125 7.78 21.64 -4.51
CA HIS A 125 7.28 21.40 -5.87
C HIS A 125 5.78 21.72 -6.04
N GLU A 126 5.19 22.43 -5.07
CA GLU A 126 3.78 22.87 -5.09
C GLU A 126 2.77 21.72 -5.23
N ILE A 127 3.15 20.49 -4.84
CA ILE A 127 2.28 19.32 -4.89
C ILE A 127 1.13 19.49 -3.89
N THR A 128 -0.08 19.23 -4.35
CA THR A 128 -1.31 19.29 -3.56
C THR A 128 -1.98 17.92 -3.43
N ASP A 129 -1.70 17.01 -4.35
CA ASP A 129 -2.33 15.70 -4.47
C ASP A 129 -1.26 14.61 -4.55
N VAL A 130 -1.47 13.48 -3.88
CA VAL A 130 -0.56 12.33 -3.94
C VAL A 130 -1.33 11.03 -4.18
N ASP A 131 -0.87 10.26 -5.15
CA ASP A 131 -1.26 8.86 -5.31
C ASP A 131 -0.16 7.97 -4.73
N VAL A 132 -0.52 6.90 -4.02
CA VAL A 132 0.41 6.00 -3.33
C VAL A 132 0.23 4.57 -3.81
N ILE A 133 1.34 3.93 -4.18
CA ILE A 133 1.44 2.53 -4.61
C ILE A 133 2.65 1.85 -3.95
N GLY A 134 2.80 0.54 -4.13
CA GLY A 134 3.98 -0.19 -3.64
C GLY A 134 3.69 -1.15 -2.49
N ILE A 135 4.67 -1.34 -1.60
CA ILE A 135 4.70 -2.45 -0.64
C ILE A 135 5.07 -1.92 0.77
N ALA A 136 4.50 -2.41 1.87
CA ALA A 136 3.32 -3.26 1.96
C ALA A 136 2.04 -2.43 2.22
N THR A 137 0.89 -2.84 1.67
CA THR A 137 -0.42 -2.18 1.80
C THR A 137 -0.75 -1.84 3.25
N ASP A 138 -0.47 -2.75 4.17
CA ASP A 138 -0.81 -2.71 5.59
C ASP A 138 0.27 -2.10 6.51
N HIS A 139 1.45 -1.82 5.95
CA HIS A 139 2.58 -1.21 6.65
C HIS A 139 2.98 0.12 6.01
N CYS A 140 4.02 0.14 5.19
CA CYS A 140 4.61 1.38 4.66
C CYS A 140 3.65 2.17 3.77
N VAL A 141 2.84 1.51 2.94
CA VAL A 141 1.83 2.19 2.11
C VAL A 141 0.79 2.89 2.98
N LYS A 142 0.22 2.18 3.96
CA LYS A 142 -0.72 2.74 4.93
C LYS A 142 -0.11 3.91 5.70
N ALA A 143 1.07 3.74 6.27
CA ALA A 143 1.73 4.77 7.07
C ALA A 143 1.98 6.04 6.23
N THR A 144 2.53 5.87 5.03
CA THR A 144 2.78 6.96 4.08
C THR A 144 1.49 7.68 3.68
N ALA A 145 0.42 6.93 3.35
CA ALA A 145 -0.85 7.53 2.95
C ALA A 145 -1.53 8.29 4.10
N VAL A 146 -1.51 7.73 5.31
CA VAL A 146 -2.07 8.39 6.50
C VAL A 146 -1.31 9.67 6.82
N ASP A 147 0.02 9.65 6.77
CA ASP A 147 0.80 10.86 7.05
C ASP A 147 0.67 11.91 5.95
N ALA A 148 0.55 11.51 4.67
CA ALA A 148 0.23 12.44 3.60
C ALA A 148 -1.12 13.15 3.83
N ALA A 149 -2.16 12.40 4.20
CA ALA A 149 -3.47 12.97 4.48
C ALA A 149 -3.43 13.91 5.70
N ARG A 150 -2.71 13.53 6.76
CA ARG A 150 -2.50 14.37 7.96
C ARG A 150 -1.71 15.63 7.67
N ALA A 151 -0.72 15.56 6.78
CA ALA A 151 0.01 16.71 6.29
C ALA A 151 -0.86 17.60 5.40
N GLY A 152 -2.03 17.14 4.96
CA GLY A 152 -3.01 17.93 4.20
C GLY A 152 -2.87 17.82 2.69
N PHE A 153 -2.23 16.76 2.18
CA PHE A 153 -2.29 16.40 0.77
C PHE A 153 -3.60 15.65 0.49
N ALA A 154 -4.20 15.86 -0.69
CA ALA A 154 -5.28 15.01 -1.15
C ALA A 154 -4.68 13.64 -1.51
N THR A 155 -5.00 12.61 -0.72
CA THR A 155 -4.31 11.31 -0.82
C THR A 155 -5.21 10.21 -1.37
N THR A 156 -4.69 9.49 -2.36
CA THR A 156 -5.30 8.28 -2.92
C THR A 156 -4.34 7.10 -2.84
N VAL A 157 -4.83 5.91 -2.47
CA VAL A 157 -4.10 4.65 -2.61
C VAL A 157 -4.70 3.83 -3.73
N LEU A 158 -3.87 3.40 -4.67
CA LEU A 158 -4.30 2.59 -5.82
C LEU A 158 -4.07 1.11 -5.50
N LEU A 159 -5.06 0.46 -4.90
CA LEU A 159 -4.97 -0.89 -4.36
C LEU A 159 -4.48 -1.95 -5.36
N PRO A 160 -4.83 -1.92 -6.66
CA PRO A 160 -4.31 -2.87 -7.65
C PRO A 160 -2.80 -2.83 -7.83
N PHE A 161 -2.14 -1.75 -7.40
CA PHE A 161 -0.70 -1.56 -7.44
C PHE A 161 -0.07 -1.64 -6.04
N THR A 162 -0.70 -2.40 -5.14
CA THR A 162 -0.16 -2.67 -3.80
C THR A 162 -0.17 -4.16 -3.49
N ALA A 163 0.76 -4.59 -2.64
CA ALA A 163 0.78 -5.94 -2.07
C ALA A 163 0.87 -5.83 -0.55
N GLY A 164 0.11 -6.64 0.20
CA GLY A 164 0.05 -6.59 1.65
C GLY A 164 0.41 -7.92 2.30
N VAL A 165 0.77 -7.88 3.58
CA VAL A 165 1.33 -9.03 4.30
C VAL A 165 0.26 -10.09 4.61
N SER A 166 -0.89 -9.67 5.16
CA SER A 166 -1.97 -10.60 5.47
C SER A 166 -3.35 -9.97 5.29
N THR A 167 -4.35 -10.77 4.98
CA THR A 167 -5.73 -10.27 4.81
C THR A 167 -6.22 -9.51 6.05
N ALA A 168 -5.94 -10.01 7.27
CA ALA A 168 -6.42 -9.38 8.49
C ALA A 168 -5.79 -7.98 8.73
N THR A 169 -4.49 -7.85 8.52
CA THR A 169 -3.77 -6.58 8.65
C THR A 169 -4.11 -5.62 7.52
N ILE A 170 -4.34 -6.11 6.30
CA ILE A 170 -4.88 -5.33 5.18
C ILE A 170 -6.23 -4.73 5.54
N GLU A 171 -7.22 -5.52 5.99
CA GLU A 171 -8.54 -4.97 6.34
C GLU A 171 -8.45 -3.85 7.38
N SER A 172 -7.63 -4.06 8.43
CA SER A 172 -7.40 -3.03 9.45
C SER A 172 -6.77 -1.76 8.87
N ALA A 173 -5.78 -1.92 7.99
CA ALA A 173 -5.11 -0.80 7.33
C ALA A 173 -6.07 -0.01 6.43
N LEU A 174 -6.94 -0.67 5.68
CA LEU A 174 -7.93 0.01 4.84
C LEU A 174 -8.91 0.85 5.66
N VAL A 175 -9.34 0.35 6.83
CA VAL A 175 -10.19 1.13 7.75
C VAL A 175 -9.43 2.37 8.24
N GLN A 176 -8.21 2.20 8.72
CA GLN A 176 -7.39 3.32 9.22
C GLN A 176 -7.13 4.38 8.13
N MET A 177 -6.88 3.97 6.89
CA MET A 177 -6.71 4.89 5.77
C MET A 177 -7.99 5.68 5.49
N ARG A 178 -9.15 5.02 5.44
CA ARG A 178 -10.45 5.71 5.25
C ARG A 178 -10.74 6.69 6.38
N GLU A 179 -10.49 6.30 7.63
CA GLU A 179 -10.66 7.18 8.80
C GLU A 179 -9.75 8.41 8.75
N ALA A 180 -8.56 8.29 8.15
CA ALA A 180 -7.65 9.40 7.90
C ALA A 180 -8.05 10.28 6.69
N GLY A 181 -9.12 9.93 5.97
CA GLY A 181 -9.59 10.66 4.79
C GLY A 181 -8.90 10.27 3.47
N VAL A 182 -8.15 9.15 3.45
CA VAL A 182 -7.51 8.62 2.24
C VAL A 182 -8.55 7.99 1.32
N GLN A 183 -8.52 8.32 0.04
CA GLN A 183 -9.32 7.65 -0.99
C GLN A 183 -8.68 6.31 -1.38
N LEU A 184 -9.49 5.27 -1.52
CA LEU A 184 -9.01 3.94 -1.92
C LEU A 184 -9.66 3.55 -3.26
N ILE A 185 -8.86 3.20 -4.26
CA ILE A 185 -9.33 2.79 -5.59
C ILE A 185 -8.97 1.33 -5.86
N GLY A 186 -9.89 0.57 -6.45
CA GLY A 186 -9.60 -0.75 -7.03
C GLY A 186 -9.82 -1.96 -6.11
N ARG A 187 -10.58 -1.79 -5.03
CA ARG A 187 -11.41 -2.87 -4.48
C ARG A 187 -12.85 -2.59 -4.87
N ASP A 188 -13.51 -3.52 -5.54
CA ASP A 188 -14.94 -3.40 -5.82
C ASP A 188 -15.69 -3.10 -4.51
N GLU A 189 -16.56 -2.09 -4.51
CA GLU A 189 -17.55 -1.85 -3.46
C GLU A 189 -18.66 -2.93 -3.52
N ALA A 190 -18.27 -4.20 -3.43
CA ALA A 190 -19.16 -5.35 -3.64
C ALA A 190 -19.22 -6.30 -2.43
N SER A 191 -18.91 -5.84 -1.21
CA SER A 191 -19.02 -6.67 0.00
C SER A 191 -19.79 -6.05 1.17
N SER A 192 -20.51 -4.95 0.97
CA SER A 192 -21.36 -4.32 2.00
C SER A 192 -22.81 -4.18 1.56
N GLN A 193 -23.42 -5.30 1.14
CA GLN A 193 -24.88 -5.39 0.98
C GLN A 193 -25.42 -6.82 1.10
N GLU A 194 -24.97 -7.59 2.09
CA GLU A 194 -25.64 -8.82 2.51
C GLU A 194 -25.70 -8.89 4.04
N ASP A 195 -26.48 -8.01 4.66
CA ASP A 195 -27.02 -8.23 6.02
C ASP A 195 -28.16 -7.24 6.32
N SER A 196 -29.19 -7.25 5.47
CA SER A 196 -30.49 -6.69 5.82
C SER A 196 -31.62 -7.39 5.05
N ASN A 197 -31.70 -8.71 5.16
CA ASN A 197 -32.95 -9.40 4.88
C ASN A 197 -33.13 -10.62 5.80
N ALA A 198 -33.17 -10.35 7.11
CA ALA A 198 -33.66 -11.33 8.07
C ALA A 198 -35.17 -11.14 8.27
N GLY A 199 -35.95 -12.01 7.62
CA GLY A 199 -37.17 -12.57 8.21
C GLY A 199 -38.51 -11.98 7.74
N GLU A 200 -39.06 -12.56 6.67
CA GLU A 200 -40.52 -12.72 6.58
C GLU A 200 -40.82 -14.22 6.37
N PRO A 201 -41.57 -14.88 7.26
CA PRO A 201 -41.86 -16.30 7.14
C PRO A 201 -42.88 -16.56 6.00
N PRO A 202 -42.80 -17.71 5.30
CA PRO A 202 -43.67 -17.98 4.17
C PRO A 202 -45.11 -18.23 4.63
N ARG A 203 -46.07 -17.60 3.93
CA ARG A 203 -47.50 -17.88 4.09
C ARG A 203 -47.84 -19.20 3.40
N GLU A 204 -48.37 -20.16 4.14
CA GLU A 204 -48.89 -21.41 3.59
C GLU A 204 -50.09 -21.13 2.66
N SER A 205 -49.96 -21.47 1.38
CA SER A 205 -51.06 -21.49 0.43
C SER A 205 -51.78 -22.84 0.52
N SER A 206 -53.05 -22.80 0.95
CA SER A 206 -53.99 -23.92 0.90
C SER A 206 -54.11 -24.45 -0.54
N VAL A 207 -53.80 -25.73 -0.73
CA VAL A 207 -54.09 -26.45 -1.98
C VAL A 207 -55.57 -26.78 -2.01
N ASP A 208 -56.25 -26.22 -3.01
CA ASP A 208 -57.62 -26.56 -3.38
C ASP A 208 -57.61 -27.93 -4.07
N VAL A 209 -58.32 -28.91 -3.49
CA VAL A 209 -58.45 -30.26 -4.05
C VAL A 209 -59.81 -30.34 -4.74
N SER A 210 -59.83 -30.02 -6.03
CA SER A 210 -60.93 -30.35 -6.93
C SER A 210 -60.51 -31.47 -7.89
N ASP A 211 -61.05 -32.65 -7.61
CA ASP A 211 -61.79 -33.48 -8.57
C ASP A 211 -61.07 -34.03 -9.81
N VAL A 212 -60.61 -35.29 -9.73
CA VAL A 212 -60.66 -36.25 -10.86
C VAL A 212 -60.91 -37.65 -10.30
N GLY A 213 -62.18 -38.06 -10.22
CA GLY A 213 -62.55 -39.46 -10.39
C GLY A 213 -62.94 -39.70 -11.86
N ILE A 214 -62.59 -40.86 -12.42
CA ILE A 214 -63.36 -41.68 -13.38
C ILE A 214 -62.46 -42.81 -13.95
N HIS A 215 -62.92 -44.04 -13.69
CA HIS A 215 -62.68 -45.36 -14.32
C HIS A 215 -61.31 -46.04 -14.19
#